data_AF-A0A1B6GRJ6-F1
#
_entry.id   AF-A0A1B6GRJ6-F1
#
_cell.length_a   1.000
_cell.length_b   1.000
_cell.length_c   1.000
_cell.angle_alpha   90.00
_cell.angle_beta   90.00
_cell.angle_gamma   90.00
#
_symmetry.space_group_name_H-M   'P 1'
#
loop_
_entity.id
_entity.type
_entity.pdbx_description
1 polymer ?
#
loop_
_entity_poly.entity_id
_entity_poly.type
_entity_poly.pdbx_seq_one_letter_code
_entity_poly.pdbx_strand_id
1 'polypeptide(L)'
;VTSEAPIPADKYDQETNLIEEQETLQKIRDARIEQMFPDEVDTPLDTPARVRFQKYRGLQSFRTCPWDPKENLPSDYARIFQFKNFDRTKRRVLKELGDISGALPGWYITVHVQKVPEALFAARLGSQPLIFYGLLPHEQKMSVLNMVLKRPIILRFQDPIKSKEQLVFQCGYRRFRGSPIFSQHTNGNKHKYERYYQNNTTIVATVFGPITFPSASVLVFQEKKDGTQVLVATGSLLSVNPDRVVVKRVVLSGHPFKIHKRTAVVRFMFFNREDIEWFKPVELHTKFGRRGNIKEPLGTHGHMKCIFEGQLMSQDTVLLNLYKRVFPKWTYDNYLQSIPGDISMETV
;
A
#
# COMPACT_ATOMS: atom_id res chain seq x y z
N VAL A 1 -33.08 25.65 -23.24
CA VAL A 1 -31.73 26.17 -23.50
C VAL A 1 -31.42 27.15 -22.38
N THR A 2 -30.95 26.64 -21.24
CA THR A 2 -30.52 27.48 -20.12
C THR A 2 -29.16 28.05 -20.48
N SER A 3 -29.12 29.36 -20.72
CA SER A 3 -27.90 30.13 -20.98
C SER A 3 -26.94 30.00 -19.79
N GLU A 4 -25.81 29.30 -19.99
CA GLU A 4 -24.67 29.37 -19.09
C GLU A 4 -24.09 30.79 -19.19
N ALA A 5 -24.49 31.66 -18.26
CA ALA A 5 -23.84 32.95 -18.10
C ALA A 5 -22.37 32.69 -17.68
N PRO A 6 -21.39 33.37 -18.31
CA PRO A 6 -19.99 33.17 -17.98
C PRO A 6 -19.75 33.57 -16.51
N ILE A 7 -19.17 32.64 -15.75
CA ILE A 7 -18.78 32.86 -14.35
C ILE A 7 -17.68 33.93 -14.34
N PRO A 8 -17.79 35.00 -13.55
CA PRO A 8 -16.72 36.00 -13.41
C PRO A 8 -15.40 35.36 -12.97
N ALA A 9 -14.29 35.71 -13.64
CA ALA A 9 -12.97 35.11 -13.40
C ALA A 9 -12.57 35.14 -11.92
N ASP A 10 -12.79 36.26 -11.23
CA ASP A 10 -12.46 36.42 -9.81
C ASP A 10 -13.21 35.46 -8.88
N LYS A 11 -14.43 35.02 -9.25
CA LYS A 11 -15.19 34.02 -8.49
C LYS A 11 -14.72 32.60 -8.77
N TYR A 12 -14.32 32.33 -10.01
CA TYR A 12 -13.78 31.03 -10.41
C TYR A 12 -12.42 30.74 -9.75
N ASP A 13 -11.55 31.76 -9.68
CA ASP A 13 -10.22 31.65 -9.07
C ASP A 13 -10.27 31.54 -7.54
N GLN A 14 -11.35 32.01 -6.89
CA GLN A 14 -11.59 31.81 -5.46
C GLN A 14 -12.08 30.40 -5.13
N GLU A 15 -12.80 29.75 -6.04
CA GLU A 15 -13.29 28.37 -5.88
C GLU A 15 -12.25 27.31 -6.32
N THR A 16 -11.36 27.66 -7.25
CA THR A 16 -10.40 26.72 -7.86
C THR A 16 -9.03 26.84 -7.21
N ASN A 17 -8.68 25.89 -6.33
CA ASN A 17 -7.34 25.80 -5.77
C ASN A 17 -6.35 25.26 -6.81
N LEU A 18 -5.67 26.15 -7.55
CA LEU A 18 -4.67 25.82 -8.58
C LEU A 18 -3.59 24.82 -8.10
N ILE A 19 -3.20 24.87 -6.82
CA ILE A 19 -2.23 23.95 -6.24
C ILE A 19 -2.76 22.51 -6.23
N GLU A 20 -4.04 22.32 -5.91
CA GLU A 20 -4.69 21.00 -5.85
C GLU A 20 -4.87 20.41 -7.25
N GLU A 21 -5.22 21.25 -8.22
CA GLU A 21 -5.26 20.84 -9.62
C GLU A 21 -3.88 20.40 -10.11
N GLN A 22 -2.82 21.13 -9.75
CA GLN A 22 -1.45 20.73 -10.07
C GLN A 22 -1.06 19.39 -9.42
N GLU A 23 -1.39 19.18 -8.13
CA GLU A 23 -1.13 17.92 -7.43
C GLU A 23 -1.90 16.74 -8.04
N THR A 24 -3.16 16.93 -8.39
CA THR A 24 -3.99 15.90 -9.02
C THR A 24 -3.50 15.57 -10.43
N LEU A 25 -3.14 16.58 -11.24
CA LEU A 25 -2.52 16.39 -12.54
C LEU A 25 -1.19 15.64 -12.44
N GLN A 26 -0.35 15.99 -11.46
CA GLN A 26 0.90 15.27 -11.21
C GLN A 26 0.63 13.82 -10.80
N LYS A 27 -0.36 13.58 -9.92
CA LYS A 27 -0.77 12.23 -9.50
C LYS A 27 -1.22 11.37 -10.68
N ILE A 28 -1.98 11.96 -11.62
CA ILE A 28 -2.43 11.30 -12.86
C ILE A 28 -1.25 11.00 -13.78
N ARG A 29 -0.32 11.96 -13.95
CA ARG A 29 0.89 11.78 -14.75
C ARG A 29 1.75 10.65 -14.20
N ASP A 30 2.02 10.66 -12.89
CA ASP A 30 2.82 9.64 -12.20
C ASP A 30 2.18 8.25 -12.31
N ALA A 31 0.86 8.15 -12.16
CA ALA A 31 0.15 6.89 -12.30
C ALA A 31 0.25 6.33 -13.73
N ARG A 32 0.15 7.20 -14.75
CA ARG A 32 0.33 6.82 -16.16
C ARG A 32 1.76 6.37 -16.45
N ILE A 33 2.77 7.08 -15.92
CA ILE A 33 4.18 6.69 -16.04
C ILE A 33 4.42 5.34 -15.39
N GLU A 34 3.93 5.11 -14.17
CA GLU A 34 4.09 3.83 -13.47
C GLU A 34 3.40 2.67 -14.22
N GLN A 35 2.30 2.95 -14.93
CA GLN A 35 1.62 1.95 -15.76
C GLN A 35 2.44 1.58 -17.01
N MET A 36 3.11 2.55 -17.64
CA MET A 36 3.99 2.33 -18.79
C MET A 36 5.36 1.73 -18.40
N PHE A 37 5.92 2.19 -17.29
CA PHE A 37 7.26 1.86 -16.79
C PHE A 37 7.19 1.40 -15.32
N PRO A 38 6.81 0.13 -15.08
CA PRO A 38 6.50 -0.35 -13.74
C PRO A 38 7.74 -0.46 -12.85
N ASP A 39 7.72 0.25 -11.72
CA ASP A 39 8.78 0.37 -10.73
C ASP A 39 10.11 0.95 -11.21
N GLU A 40 10.19 1.48 -12.44
CA GLU A 40 11.40 2.15 -12.94
C GLU A 40 11.68 3.42 -12.12
N VAL A 41 12.94 3.63 -11.77
CA VAL A 41 13.41 4.80 -11.01
C VAL A 41 14.78 5.20 -11.54
N ASP A 42 14.96 6.48 -11.82
CA ASP A 42 16.25 7.01 -12.23
C ASP A 42 17.24 7.00 -11.06
N THR A 43 18.49 6.66 -11.35
CA THR A 43 19.54 6.74 -10.36
C THR A 43 19.89 8.20 -10.08
N PRO A 44 19.93 8.63 -8.80
CA PRO A 44 20.26 10.01 -8.48
C PRO A 44 21.72 10.30 -8.82
N LEU A 45 21.98 11.51 -9.34
CA LEU A 45 23.33 12.01 -9.60
C LEU A 45 24.00 12.50 -8.32
N ASP A 46 23.24 13.13 -7.43
CA ASP A 46 23.78 13.81 -6.24
C ASP A 46 24.18 12.86 -5.11
N THR A 47 23.62 11.65 -5.08
CA THR A 47 23.84 10.67 -4.00
C THR A 47 24.30 9.34 -4.58
N PRO A 48 25.37 8.70 -4.05
CA PRO A 48 25.78 7.38 -4.48
C PRO A 48 24.64 6.36 -4.40
N ALA A 49 24.48 5.55 -5.46
CA ALA A 49 23.38 4.61 -5.56
C ALA A 49 23.41 3.57 -4.43
N ARG A 50 24.60 3.16 -3.97
CA ARG A 50 24.77 2.26 -2.82
C ARG A 50 24.17 2.81 -1.53
N VAL A 51 24.25 4.13 -1.31
CA VAL A 51 23.67 4.79 -0.14
C VAL A 51 22.16 4.92 -0.31
N ARG A 52 21.71 5.38 -1.49
CA ARG A 52 20.28 5.53 -1.80
C ARG A 52 19.51 4.21 -1.67
N PHE A 53 20.12 3.12 -2.12
CA PHE A 53 19.51 1.78 -2.14
C PHE A 53 20.12 0.81 -1.12
N GLN A 54 20.73 1.31 -0.04
CA GLN A 54 21.42 0.48 0.96
C GLN A 54 20.52 -0.61 1.59
N LYS A 55 19.23 -0.32 1.77
CA LYS A 55 18.24 -1.25 2.34
C LYS A 55 17.68 -2.24 1.32
N TYR A 56 18.14 -2.21 0.08
CA TYR A 56 17.69 -3.08 -0.98
C TYR A 56 18.66 -4.23 -1.20
N ARG A 57 18.13 -5.35 -1.68
CA ARG A 57 18.91 -6.52 -2.12
C ARG A 57 18.46 -6.99 -3.49
N GLY A 58 19.40 -7.56 -4.25
CA GLY A 58 19.08 -8.33 -5.45
C GLY A 58 18.46 -9.68 -5.07
N LEU A 59 17.52 -10.15 -5.89
CA LEU A 59 17.00 -11.51 -5.81
C LEU A 59 17.13 -12.13 -7.18
N GLN A 60 17.64 -13.36 -7.25
CA GLN A 60 17.70 -14.12 -8.51
C GLN A 60 16.29 -14.42 -9.03
N SER A 61 15.37 -14.77 -8.14
CA SER A 61 13.98 -15.02 -8.48
C SER A 61 13.05 -14.56 -7.38
N PHE A 62 12.10 -13.71 -7.76
CA PHE A 62 11.07 -13.24 -6.83
C PHE A 62 10.18 -14.38 -6.32
N ARG A 63 10.04 -15.49 -7.06
CA ARG A 63 9.18 -16.60 -6.63
C ARG A 63 9.91 -17.53 -5.67
N THR A 64 11.11 -17.97 -6.02
CA THR A 64 11.79 -19.07 -5.32
C THR A 64 12.70 -18.62 -4.19
N CYS A 65 13.34 -17.44 -4.28
CA CYS A 65 14.25 -16.99 -3.23
C CYS A 65 13.50 -16.79 -1.89
N PRO A 66 13.97 -17.34 -0.77
CA PRO A 66 13.32 -17.15 0.53
C PRO A 66 13.45 -15.70 1.00
N TRP A 67 12.53 -15.27 1.85
CA TRP A 67 12.60 -13.99 2.55
C TRP A 67 12.04 -14.21 3.96
N ASP A 68 12.86 -13.94 4.97
CA ASP A 68 12.46 -14.16 6.35
C ASP A 68 11.41 -13.10 6.80
N PRO A 69 10.20 -13.52 7.22
CA PRO A 69 9.19 -12.62 7.75
C PRO A 69 9.56 -11.93 9.07
N LYS A 70 10.61 -12.35 9.76
CA LYS A 70 11.07 -11.75 11.02
C LYS A 70 12.29 -10.85 10.89
N GLU A 71 12.81 -10.69 9.67
CA GLU A 71 13.93 -9.82 9.39
C GLU A 71 13.51 -8.33 9.35
N ASN A 72 14.33 -7.46 9.98
CA ASN A 72 14.22 -5.99 9.92
C ASN A 72 12.84 -5.44 10.30
N LEU A 73 12.23 -5.98 11.37
CA LEU A 73 10.91 -5.55 11.83
C LEU A 73 10.95 -4.13 12.45
N PRO A 74 9.97 -3.25 12.13
CA PRO A 74 9.82 -1.96 12.80
C PRO A 74 9.42 -2.11 14.27
N SER A 75 9.66 -1.06 15.07
CA SER A 75 9.21 -0.98 16.47
C SER A 75 7.69 -1.17 16.62
N ASP A 76 6.91 -0.72 15.64
CA ASP A 76 5.44 -0.89 15.62
C ASP A 76 5.01 -2.37 15.67
N TYR A 77 5.84 -3.28 15.15
CA TYR A 77 5.55 -4.72 15.18
C TYR A 77 5.69 -5.32 16.59
N ALA A 78 6.31 -4.62 17.54
CA ALA A 78 6.34 -5.05 18.94
C ALA A 78 5.01 -4.78 19.67
N ARG A 79 4.19 -3.85 19.16
CA ARG A 79 2.92 -3.42 19.78
C ARG A 79 1.72 -4.27 19.35
N ILE A 80 1.86 -5.02 18.27
CA ILE A 80 0.77 -5.82 17.69
C ILE A 80 0.70 -7.22 18.29
N PHE A 81 -0.50 -7.79 18.25
CA PHE A 81 -0.73 -9.18 18.61
C PHE A 81 -0.61 -10.08 17.38
N GLN A 82 0.11 -11.18 17.53
CA GLN A 82 0.26 -12.21 16.51
C GLN A 82 -0.36 -13.52 17.00
N PHE A 83 -1.14 -14.16 16.12
CA PHE A 83 -1.61 -15.52 16.34
C PHE A 83 -0.56 -16.54 15.92
N LYS A 84 -0.37 -17.59 16.74
CA LYS A 84 0.41 -18.78 16.33
C LYS A 84 -0.26 -19.51 15.17
N ASN A 85 -1.58 -19.69 15.25
CA ASN A 85 -2.40 -20.25 14.18
C ASN A 85 -3.77 -19.56 14.20
N PHE A 86 -4.01 -18.72 13.21
CA PHE A 86 -5.22 -17.90 13.11
C PHE A 86 -6.48 -18.75 12.94
N ASP A 87 -6.48 -19.68 11.98
CA ASP A 87 -7.66 -20.49 11.65
C ASP A 87 -8.07 -21.41 12.79
N ARG A 88 -7.10 -22.01 13.49
CA ARG A 88 -7.38 -22.82 14.68
C ARG A 88 -8.01 -21.98 15.79
N THR A 89 -7.47 -20.79 16.03
CA THR A 89 -7.99 -19.88 17.07
C THR A 89 -9.40 -19.43 16.73
N LYS A 90 -9.64 -19.06 15.46
CA LYS A 90 -10.97 -18.71 14.96
C LYS A 90 -11.99 -19.83 15.20
N ARG A 91 -11.68 -21.07 14.79
CA ARG A 91 -12.60 -22.22 14.98
C ARG A 91 -12.90 -22.46 16.45
N ARG A 92 -11.91 -22.33 17.33
CA ARG A 92 -12.09 -22.48 18.78
C ARG A 92 -13.02 -21.41 19.33
N VAL A 93 -12.74 -20.14 19.04
CA VAL A 93 -13.57 -19.00 19.48
C VAL A 93 -15.02 -19.15 19.01
N LEU A 94 -15.23 -19.52 17.74
CA LEU A 94 -16.58 -19.71 17.20
C LEU A 94 -17.31 -20.90 17.85
N LYS A 95 -16.59 -21.95 18.25
CA LYS A 95 -17.19 -23.07 18.98
C LYS A 95 -17.60 -22.66 20.39
N GLU A 96 -16.71 -21.96 21.11
CA GLU A 96 -16.96 -21.49 22.47
C GLU A 96 -18.17 -20.55 22.55
N LEU A 97 -18.46 -19.77 21.50
CA LEU A 97 -19.67 -18.92 21.42
C LEU A 97 -20.98 -19.69 21.55
N GLY A 98 -21.04 -20.93 21.05
CA GLY A 98 -22.24 -21.76 21.12
C GLY A 98 -22.58 -22.20 22.53
N ASP A 99 -21.59 -22.21 23.43
CA ASP A 99 -21.70 -22.68 24.80
C ASP A 99 -21.94 -21.51 25.79
N ILE A 100 -22.00 -20.26 25.31
CA ILE A 100 -22.16 -19.08 26.18
C ILE A 100 -23.62 -18.94 26.63
N SER A 101 -23.81 -19.00 27.95
CA SER A 101 -25.08 -18.63 28.59
C SER A 101 -25.23 -17.10 28.62
N GLY A 102 -26.35 -16.59 28.11
CA GLY A 102 -26.61 -15.15 28.04
C GLY A 102 -27.99 -14.82 27.48
N ALA A 103 -28.22 -13.53 27.19
CA ALA A 103 -29.45 -13.07 26.55
C ALA A 103 -29.62 -13.70 25.17
N LEU A 104 -30.79 -14.30 24.93
CA LEU A 104 -31.10 -14.98 23.68
C LEU A 104 -31.65 -13.99 22.63
N PRO A 105 -31.52 -14.30 21.32
CA PRO A 105 -32.11 -13.49 20.27
C PRO A 105 -33.62 -13.30 20.47
N GLY A 106 -34.10 -12.07 20.33
CA GLY A 106 -35.52 -11.70 20.46
C GLY A 106 -35.91 -11.06 21.81
N TRP A 107 -35.01 -11.03 22.79
CA TRP A 107 -35.29 -10.40 24.08
C TRP A 107 -35.13 -8.88 24.01
N TYR A 108 -36.03 -8.16 24.67
CA TYR A 108 -35.87 -6.72 24.92
C TYR A 108 -34.93 -6.54 26.12
N ILE A 109 -33.77 -5.93 25.89
CA ILE A 109 -32.72 -5.79 26.91
C ILE A 109 -32.35 -4.32 27.12
N THR A 110 -31.96 -3.99 28.35
CA THR A 110 -31.33 -2.71 28.69
C THR A 110 -29.85 -2.96 28.98
N VAL A 111 -28.97 -2.29 28.25
CA VAL A 111 -27.51 -2.47 28.37
C VAL A 111 -26.91 -1.28 29.11
N HIS A 112 -26.30 -1.52 30.26
CA HIS A 112 -25.57 -0.51 31.03
C HIS A 112 -24.08 -0.57 30.67
N VAL A 113 -23.60 0.43 29.92
CA VAL A 113 -22.19 0.51 29.48
C VAL A 113 -21.41 1.43 30.41
N GLN A 114 -20.27 0.96 30.90
CA GLN A 114 -19.40 1.75 31.78
C GLN A 114 -18.45 2.65 30.97
N LYS A 115 -18.09 3.81 31.53
CA LYS A 115 -17.05 4.72 31.02
C LYS A 115 -17.28 5.22 29.59
N VAL A 116 -18.52 5.61 29.28
CA VAL A 116 -18.83 6.30 28.03
C VAL A 116 -18.47 7.78 28.17
N PRO A 117 -17.61 8.35 27.31
CA PRO A 117 -17.31 9.77 27.32
C PRO A 117 -18.55 10.63 27.07
N GLU A 118 -18.76 11.67 27.88
CA GLU A 118 -19.89 12.59 27.75
C GLU A 118 -19.95 13.25 26.37
N ALA A 119 -18.80 13.60 25.80
CA ALA A 119 -18.71 14.17 24.45
C ALA A 119 -19.32 13.25 23.37
N LEU A 120 -19.11 11.93 23.46
CA LEU A 120 -19.71 10.97 22.52
C LEU A 120 -21.21 10.82 22.74
N PHE A 121 -21.68 10.96 23.97
CA PHE A 121 -23.11 10.93 24.29
C PHE A 121 -23.82 12.21 23.81
N ALA A 122 -23.22 13.38 24.03
CA ALA A 122 -23.75 14.68 23.60
C ALA A 122 -23.76 14.82 22.07
N ALA A 123 -22.66 14.45 21.39
CA ALA A 123 -22.59 14.40 19.93
C ALA A 123 -23.62 13.42 19.33
N ARG A 124 -24.16 12.51 20.14
CA ARG A 124 -25.11 11.51 19.70
C ARG A 124 -26.56 11.95 19.81
N LEU A 125 -26.90 13.04 20.52
CA LEU A 125 -28.30 13.49 20.73
C LEU A 125 -29.11 13.72 19.42
N GLY A 126 -28.48 13.67 18.25
CA GLY A 126 -29.13 13.65 16.94
C GLY A 126 -29.84 12.33 16.54
N SER A 127 -30.47 12.33 15.37
CA SER A 127 -31.38 11.30 14.83
C SER A 127 -30.72 10.04 14.22
N GLN A 128 -29.42 9.79 14.42
CA GLN A 128 -28.80 8.58 13.86
C GLN A 128 -29.32 7.31 14.57
N PRO A 129 -29.21 6.10 13.99
CA PRO A 129 -29.47 4.85 14.71
C PRO A 129 -28.24 4.40 15.51
N LEU A 130 -28.45 3.77 16.68
CA LEU A 130 -27.35 3.18 17.46
C LEU A 130 -27.39 1.66 17.33
N ILE A 131 -26.24 1.07 16.99
CA ILE A 131 -26.08 -0.37 16.83
C ILE A 131 -25.03 -0.85 17.82
N PHE A 132 -25.39 -1.83 18.66
CA PHE A 132 -24.45 -2.54 19.52
C PHE A 132 -24.11 -3.89 18.90
N TYR A 133 -22.84 -4.28 18.99
CA TYR A 133 -22.39 -5.62 18.63
C TYR A 133 -21.39 -6.12 19.68
N GLY A 134 -21.49 -7.41 20.00
CA GLY A 134 -20.55 -8.07 20.90
C GLY A 134 -19.22 -8.32 20.21
N LEU A 135 -18.12 -8.06 20.91
CA LEU A 135 -16.78 -8.37 20.41
C LEU A 135 -16.38 -9.80 20.74
N LEU A 136 -15.71 -10.45 19.80
CA LEU A 136 -15.16 -11.77 20.03
C LEU A 136 -13.85 -11.68 20.85
N PRO A 137 -13.47 -12.77 21.55
CA PRO A 137 -12.18 -12.87 22.21
C PRO A 137 -11.03 -12.42 21.30
N HIS A 138 -10.19 -11.51 21.81
CA HIS A 138 -9.04 -10.91 21.12
C HIS A 138 -9.34 -9.85 20.05
N GLU A 139 -10.60 -9.55 19.70
CA GLU A 139 -10.90 -8.50 18.70
C GLU A 139 -10.57 -7.07 19.16
N GLN A 140 -10.39 -6.85 20.46
CA GLN A 140 -9.91 -5.57 20.97
C GLN A 140 -8.42 -5.32 20.65
N LYS A 141 -7.63 -6.37 20.42
CA LYS A 141 -6.19 -6.26 20.20
C LYS A 141 -5.89 -5.77 18.79
N MET A 142 -4.79 -5.06 18.63
CA MET A 142 -4.29 -4.59 17.33
C MET A 142 -3.47 -5.67 16.62
N SER A 143 -3.62 -5.77 15.30
CA SER A 143 -2.76 -6.60 14.45
C SER A 143 -2.63 -6.00 13.04
N VAL A 144 -2.05 -6.77 12.13
CA VAL A 144 -1.95 -6.42 10.71
C VAL A 144 -3.06 -7.12 9.95
N LEU A 145 -3.99 -6.33 9.43
CA LEU A 145 -5.13 -6.77 8.65
C LEU A 145 -4.74 -6.83 7.17
N ASN A 146 -5.01 -7.95 6.51
CA ASN A 146 -4.88 -8.14 5.08
C ASN A 146 -6.28 -8.21 4.47
N MET A 147 -6.61 -7.27 3.59
CA MET A 147 -7.94 -7.14 2.97
C MET A 147 -7.81 -7.26 1.47
N VAL A 148 -8.60 -8.12 0.84
CA VAL A 148 -8.66 -8.22 -0.63
C VAL A 148 -9.66 -7.20 -1.12
N LEU A 149 -9.20 -6.31 -2.01
CA LEU A 149 -9.98 -5.21 -2.55
C LEU A 149 -10.12 -5.35 -4.07
N LYS A 150 -11.30 -5.01 -4.57
CA LYS A 150 -11.63 -4.86 -5.97
C LYS A 150 -12.25 -3.47 -6.20
N ARG A 151 -11.84 -2.79 -7.26
CA ARG A 151 -12.50 -1.54 -7.66
C ARG A 151 -13.85 -1.87 -8.29
N PRO A 152 -14.94 -1.19 -7.89
CA PRO A 152 -16.23 -1.36 -8.54
C PRO A 152 -16.16 -0.78 -9.96
N ILE A 153 -16.64 -1.55 -10.94
CA ILE A 153 -16.60 -1.20 -12.39
C ILE A 153 -17.50 0.01 -12.70
N ILE A 154 -18.47 0.30 -11.83
CA ILE A 154 -19.52 1.32 -12.04
C ILE A 154 -18.94 2.75 -11.99
N LEU A 155 -17.79 2.96 -11.35
CA LEU A 155 -17.15 4.28 -11.27
C LEU A 155 -16.35 4.55 -12.55
N ARG A 156 -16.92 5.33 -13.47
CA ARG A 156 -16.36 5.63 -14.81
C ARG A 156 -15.13 6.54 -14.79
N PHE A 157 -15.00 7.38 -13.76
CA PHE A 157 -13.83 8.22 -13.51
C PHE A 157 -13.28 7.87 -12.14
N GLN A 158 -12.08 7.33 -12.09
CA GLN A 158 -11.42 6.93 -10.86
C GLN A 158 -10.09 7.63 -10.77
N ASP A 159 -9.97 8.47 -9.76
CA ASP A 159 -8.68 9.05 -9.43
C ASP A 159 -7.69 7.93 -9.09
N PRO A 160 -6.43 8.05 -9.55
CA PRO A 160 -5.39 7.11 -9.17
C PRO A 160 -5.21 7.20 -7.65
N ILE A 161 -5.24 6.07 -6.98
CA ILE A 161 -5.08 6.02 -5.51
C ILE A 161 -3.70 5.49 -5.23
N LYS A 162 -2.93 6.26 -4.49
CA LYS A 162 -1.55 5.95 -4.18
C LYS A 162 -1.51 5.06 -2.95
N SER A 163 -0.60 4.09 -2.93
CA SER A 163 -0.30 3.36 -1.70
C SER A 163 0.18 4.32 -0.62
N LYS A 164 -0.22 4.06 0.63
CA LYS A 164 0.01 4.89 1.83
C LYS A 164 -0.81 6.19 1.90
N GLU A 165 -1.72 6.42 0.96
CA GLU A 165 -2.75 7.45 1.09
C GLU A 165 -3.72 7.06 2.23
N GLN A 166 -4.24 8.04 2.96
CA GLN A 166 -5.19 7.78 4.04
C GLN A 166 -6.56 7.45 3.45
N LEU A 167 -7.12 6.31 3.86
CA LEU A 167 -8.43 5.85 3.42
C LEU A 167 -9.28 5.49 4.63
N VAL A 168 -10.60 5.59 4.47
CA VAL A 168 -11.57 5.19 5.49
C VAL A 168 -11.99 3.76 5.20
N PHE A 169 -11.70 2.86 6.13
CA PHE A 169 -12.07 1.46 6.06
C PHE A 169 -13.32 1.20 6.90
N GLN A 170 -14.30 0.55 6.31
CA GLN A 170 -15.37 -0.12 7.01
C GLN A 170 -15.14 -1.62 6.89
N CYS A 171 -14.68 -2.25 7.97
CA CYS A 171 -14.40 -3.68 8.05
C CYS A 171 -15.43 -4.33 8.99
N GLY A 172 -16.45 -4.98 8.41
CA GLY A 172 -17.62 -5.42 9.16
C GLY A 172 -18.34 -4.24 9.82
N TYR A 173 -18.47 -4.27 11.14
CA TYR A 173 -19.08 -3.20 11.94
C TYR A 173 -18.09 -2.10 12.37
N ARG A 174 -16.78 -2.28 12.12
CA ARG A 174 -15.75 -1.34 12.55
C ARG A 174 -15.44 -0.35 11.44
N ARG A 175 -15.31 0.92 11.81
CA ARG A 175 -14.92 2.00 10.91
C ARG A 175 -13.69 2.74 11.43
N PHE A 176 -12.67 2.87 10.61
CA PHE A 176 -11.42 3.52 11.00
C PHE A 176 -10.70 4.14 9.80
N ARG A 177 -9.86 5.14 10.05
CA ARG A 177 -8.93 5.67 9.05
C ARG A 177 -7.60 4.92 9.14
N GLY A 178 -6.95 4.71 8.01
CA GLY A 178 -5.63 4.11 7.96
C GLY A 178 -4.97 4.27 6.60
N SER A 179 -3.65 4.13 6.58
CA SER A 179 -2.84 4.24 5.35
C SER A 179 -2.37 2.85 4.92
N PRO A 180 -3.09 2.16 4.01
CA PRO A 180 -2.73 0.82 3.58
C PRO A 180 -1.48 0.83 2.71
N ILE A 181 -0.77 -0.29 2.69
CA ILE A 181 0.12 -0.63 1.58
C ILE A 181 -0.62 -1.59 0.64
N PHE A 182 -0.58 -1.32 -0.65
CA PHE A 182 -1.14 -2.23 -1.65
C PHE A 182 -0.10 -3.24 -2.12
N SER A 183 -0.56 -4.46 -2.31
CA SER A 183 0.26 -5.57 -2.79
C SER A 183 -0.54 -6.48 -3.72
N GLN A 184 0.16 -7.20 -4.59
CA GLN A 184 -0.48 -8.17 -5.48
C GLN A 184 -1.13 -9.32 -4.72
N HIS A 185 -2.30 -9.74 -5.19
CA HIS A 185 -2.95 -10.94 -4.70
C HIS A 185 -2.35 -12.19 -5.37
N THR A 186 -1.29 -12.73 -4.77
CA THR A 186 -0.62 -13.96 -5.22
C THR A 186 -0.61 -15.02 -4.12
N ASN A 187 -0.40 -16.29 -4.51
CA ASN A 187 -0.28 -17.43 -3.57
C ASN A 187 1.14 -17.66 -3.05
N GLY A 188 2.13 -16.87 -3.49
CA GLY A 188 3.51 -16.99 -3.02
C GLY A 188 3.73 -16.36 -1.65
N ASN A 189 4.88 -16.61 -1.03
CA ASN A 189 5.21 -16.05 0.29
C ASN A 189 5.57 -14.56 0.26
N LYS A 190 5.90 -14.05 -0.92
CA LYS A 190 6.29 -12.64 -1.15
C LYS A 190 5.30 -12.02 -2.11
N HIS A 191 4.83 -10.83 -1.77
CA HIS A 191 3.86 -10.10 -2.56
C HIS A 191 4.48 -8.80 -3.03
N LYS A 192 4.41 -8.56 -4.34
CA LYS A 192 4.95 -7.34 -4.93
C LYS A 192 4.10 -6.16 -4.45
N TYR A 193 4.75 -5.14 -3.92
CA TYR A 193 4.13 -3.86 -3.58
C TYR A 193 3.68 -3.13 -4.85
N GLU A 194 2.49 -2.56 -4.82
CA GLU A 194 1.98 -1.72 -5.90
C GLU A 194 1.97 -0.26 -5.45
N ARG A 195 2.53 0.64 -6.27
CA ARG A 195 2.58 2.08 -5.93
C ARG A 195 1.23 2.76 -6.05
N TYR A 196 0.43 2.31 -7.02
CA TYR A 196 -0.91 2.77 -7.29
C TYR A 196 -1.84 1.58 -7.38
N TYR A 197 -3.10 1.80 -6.99
CA TYR A 197 -4.15 0.83 -7.23
C TYR A 197 -4.51 0.84 -8.72
N GLN A 198 -4.06 -0.20 -9.43
CA GLN A 198 -4.35 -0.40 -10.86
C GLN A 198 -5.84 -0.68 -11.10
N ASN A 199 -6.32 -0.27 -12.27
CA ASN A 199 -7.70 -0.53 -12.69
C ASN A 199 -7.88 -2.02 -13.02
N ASN A 200 -9.07 -2.56 -12.69
CA ASN A 200 -9.47 -3.94 -12.98
C ASN A 200 -8.61 -5.05 -12.33
N THR A 201 -7.69 -4.72 -11.42
CA THR A 201 -6.92 -5.72 -10.66
C THR A 201 -7.51 -5.93 -9.27
N THR A 202 -7.36 -7.15 -8.76
CA THR A 202 -7.57 -7.45 -7.35
C THR A 202 -6.27 -7.25 -6.60
N ILE A 203 -6.32 -6.46 -5.53
CA ILE A 203 -5.15 -6.14 -4.72
C ILE A 203 -5.40 -6.55 -3.28
N VAL A 204 -4.32 -6.66 -2.50
CA VAL A 204 -4.38 -6.83 -1.06
C VAL A 204 -3.89 -5.57 -0.39
N ALA A 205 -4.78 -4.90 0.34
CA ALA A 205 -4.45 -3.79 1.23
C ALA A 205 -4.02 -4.36 2.59
N THR A 206 -2.83 -3.97 3.03
CA THR A 206 -2.29 -4.34 4.34
C THR A 206 -2.22 -3.10 5.22
N VAL A 207 -2.87 -3.12 6.38
CA VAL A 207 -2.97 -1.98 7.29
C VAL A 207 -2.98 -2.45 8.75
N PHE A 208 -2.54 -1.60 9.67
CA PHE A 208 -2.74 -1.85 11.10
C PHE A 208 -4.20 -1.59 11.48
N GLY A 209 -4.77 -2.48 12.27
CA GLY A 209 -6.13 -2.30 12.77
C GLY A 209 -6.50 -3.35 13.81
N PRO A 210 -7.65 -3.17 14.48
CA PRO A 210 -8.17 -4.12 15.44
C PRO A 210 -8.47 -5.44 14.75
N ILE A 211 -8.16 -6.54 15.43
CA ILE A 211 -8.39 -7.88 14.93
C ILE A 211 -9.90 -8.06 14.71
N THR A 212 -10.27 -8.56 13.54
CA THR A 212 -11.64 -8.97 13.22
C THR A 212 -11.56 -10.39 12.66
N PHE A 213 -12.42 -11.30 13.12
CA PHE A 213 -12.44 -12.65 12.53
C PHE A 213 -13.19 -12.64 11.19
N PRO A 214 -12.61 -13.18 10.09
CA PRO A 214 -13.32 -13.38 8.83
C PRO A 214 -14.53 -14.30 9.00
N SER A 215 -15.55 -14.25 8.14
CA SER A 215 -15.69 -13.42 6.95
C SER A 215 -16.28 -12.04 7.29
N ALA A 216 -15.49 -10.98 7.09
CA ALA A 216 -15.96 -9.61 7.20
C ALA A 216 -15.89 -8.94 5.83
N SER A 217 -16.99 -8.30 5.41
CA SER A 217 -16.98 -7.43 4.23
C SER A 217 -16.18 -6.18 4.52
N VAL A 218 -15.49 -5.68 3.49
CA VAL A 218 -14.68 -4.48 3.58
C VAL A 218 -15.15 -3.49 2.52
N LEU A 219 -15.47 -2.28 2.96
CA LEU A 219 -15.69 -1.13 2.10
C LEU A 219 -14.58 -0.11 2.36
N VAL A 220 -14.07 0.49 1.31
CA VAL A 220 -13.01 1.50 1.39
C VAL A 220 -13.51 2.77 0.73
N PHE A 221 -13.43 3.86 1.48
CA PHE A 221 -13.83 5.19 1.03
C PHE A 221 -12.63 6.12 1.02
N GLN A 222 -12.64 7.05 0.08
CA GLN A 222 -11.78 8.22 0.10
C GLN A 222 -12.60 9.40 0.59
N GLU A 223 -12.04 10.09 1.59
CA GLU A 223 -12.63 11.29 2.17
C GLU A 223 -12.11 12.50 1.37
N LYS A 224 -13.03 13.24 0.75
CA LYS A 224 -12.72 14.53 0.13
C LYS A 224 -12.61 15.61 1.21
N LYS A 225 -12.02 16.76 0.85
CA LYS A 225 -11.89 17.90 1.78
C LYS A 225 -13.25 18.41 2.29
N ASP A 226 -14.30 18.28 1.49
CA ASP A 226 -15.68 18.62 1.86
C ASP A 226 -16.32 17.66 2.89
N GLY A 227 -15.58 16.67 3.38
CA GLY A 227 -16.09 15.60 4.25
C GLY A 227 -16.93 14.54 3.51
N THR A 228 -17.16 14.72 2.20
CA THR A 228 -17.88 13.75 1.37
C THR A 228 -17.02 12.50 1.16
N GLN A 229 -17.68 11.34 1.19
CA GLN A 229 -17.01 10.05 1.11
C GLN A 229 -17.36 9.35 -0.18
N VAL A 230 -16.35 9.10 -1.00
CA VAL A 230 -16.51 8.40 -2.26
C VAL A 230 -16.08 6.96 -2.07
N LEU A 231 -16.97 6.02 -2.41
CA LEU A 231 -16.63 4.60 -2.41
C LEU A 231 -15.55 4.35 -3.45
N VAL A 232 -14.45 3.74 -3.03
CA VAL A 232 -13.27 3.49 -3.87
C VAL A 232 -13.10 2.02 -4.18
N ALA A 233 -13.32 1.16 -3.18
CA ALA A 233 -13.13 -0.26 -3.33
C ALA A 233 -14.09 -1.04 -2.45
N THR A 234 -14.46 -2.21 -2.95
CA THR A 234 -15.25 -3.21 -2.23
C THR A 234 -14.41 -4.47 -2.09
N GLY A 235 -14.61 -5.22 -1.02
CA GLY A 235 -13.72 -6.32 -0.72
C GLY A 235 -14.15 -7.15 0.48
N SER A 236 -13.21 -7.97 0.92
CA SER A 236 -13.37 -8.82 2.09
C SER A 236 -12.06 -8.92 2.86
N LEU A 237 -12.18 -9.19 4.16
CA LEU A 237 -11.04 -9.47 5.01
C LEU A 237 -10.47 -10.85 4.65
N LEU A 238 -9.22 -10.89 4.19
CA LEU A 238 -8.53 -12.11 3.78
C LEU A 238 -7.97 -12.84 4.99
N SER A 239 -7.11 -12.16 5.75
CA SER A 239 -6.44 -12.76 6.91
C SER A 239 -5.90 -11.68 7.84
N VAL A 240 -5.70 -12.05 9.11
CA VAL A 240 -5.05 -11.20 10.10
C VAL A 240 -3.69 -11.81 10.43
N ASN A 241 -2.67 -11.42 9.66
CA ASN A 241 -1.34 -12.01 9.76
C ASN A 241 -0.24 -10.97 9.47
N PRO A 242 0.63 -10.63 10.44
CA PRO A 242 1.77 -9.74 10.23
C PRO A 242 2.92 -10.36 9.42
N ASP A 243 2.94 -11.68 9.22
CA ASP A 243 4.02 -12.36 8.50
C ASP A 243 3.89 -12.29 6.98
N ARG A 244 2.82 -11.70 6.45
CA ARG A 244 2.67 -11.46 5.01
C ARG A 244 3.75 -10.49 4.54
N VAL A 245 4.70 -10.97 3.72
CA VAL A 245 5.84 -10.16 3.27
C VAL A 245 5.47 -9.35 2.02
N VAL A 246 5.32 -8.04 2.19
CA VAL A 246 5.15 -7.10 1.07
C VAL A 246 6.51 -6.50 0.68
N VAL A 247 6.88 -6.65 -0.60
CA VAL A 247 8.20 -6.30 -1.11
C VAL A 247 8.09 -5.24 -2.21
N LYS A 248 8.72 -4.09 -1.99
CA LYS A 248 8.88 -3.03 -3.01
C LYS A 248 10.04 -3.35 -3.92
N ARG A 249 9.74 -3.39 -5.23
CA ARG A 249 10.73 -3.45 -6.30
C ARG A 249 11.13 -2.04 -6.71
N VAL A 250 12.39 -1.88 -7.09
CA VAL A 250 12.91 -0.73 -7.83
C VAL A 250 13.68 -1.31 -9.02
N VAL A 251 13.46 -0.73 -10.19
CA VAL A 251 14.15 -1.12 -11.42
C VAL A 251 15.05 0.03 -11.84
N LEU A 252 16.35 -0.21 -11.87
CA LEU A 252 17.33 0.74 -12.40
C LEU A 252 17.53 0.43 -13.88
N SER A 253 17.39 1.44 -14.73
CA SER A 253 17.51 1.30 -16.19
C SER A 253 18.91 1.72 -16.65
N GLY A 254 19.39 1.09 -17.71
CA GLY A 254 20.66 1.39 -18.34
C GLY A 254 20.60 1.14 -19.84
N HIS A 255 21.38 1.90 -20.60
CA HIS A 255 21.40 1.82 -22.04
C HIS A 255 22.67 1.11 -22.54
N PRO A 256 22.56 0.10 -23.42
CA PRO A 256 23.72 -0.51 -24.05
C PRO A 256 24.40 0.49 -25.01
N PHE A 257 25.71 0.64 -24.94
CA PHE A 257 26.47 1.58 -25.77
C PHE A 257 27.34 0.87 -26.81
N LYS A 258 28.24 -0.01 -26.37
CA LYS A 258 29.10 -0.82 -27.25
C LYS A 258 28.75 -2.29 -27.08
N ILE A 259 28.28 -2.94 -28.14
CA ILE A 259 27.86 -4.35 -28.11
C ILE A 259 28.87 -5.18 -28.90
N HIS A 260 29.37 -6.25 -28.29
CA HIS A 260 30.32 -7.16 -28.89
C HIS A 260 29.96 -8.61 -28.58
N LYS A 261 29.33 -9.29 -29.55
CA LYS A 261 28.77 -10.65 -29.41
C LYS A 261 27.91 -10.75 -28.13
N ARG A 262 28.40 -11.45 -27.10
CA ARG A 262 27.71 -11.66 -25.80
C ARG A 262 28.07 -10.65 -24.72
N THR A 263 28.97 -9.71 -25.01
CA THR A 263 29.40 -8.69 -24.06
C THR A 263 28.87 -7.33 -24.50
N ALA A 264 28.49 -6.48 -23.54
CA ALA A 264 28.07 -5.12 -23.84
C ALA A 264 28.57 -4.15 -22.77
N VAL A 265 28.93 -2.95 -23.18
CA VAL A 265 29.17 -1.83 -22.27
C VAL A 265 27.86 -1.10 -22.05
N VAL A 266 27.41 -1.02 -20.80
CA VAL A 266 26.17 -0.33 -20.40
C VAL A 266 26.54 1.01 -19.76
N ARG A 267 25.73 2.04 -20.05
CA ARG A 267 25.85 3.40 -19.48
C ARG A 267 24.54 3.86 -18.86
N PHE A 268 24.60 4.94 -18.08
CA PHE A 268 23.46 5.62 -17.44
C PHE A 268 22.70 4.80 -16.37
N MET A 269 23.15 3.59 -16.04
CA MET A 269 22.59 2.86 -14.89
C MET A 269 23.18 3.35 -13.57
N PHE A 270 24.49 3.56 -13.53
CA PHE A 270 25.21 4.10 -12.38
C PHE A 270 26.13 5.22 -12.86
N PHE A 271 26.58 6.05 -11.92
CA PHE A 271 27.50 7.16 -12.19
C PHE A 271 28.84 7.02 -11.48
N ASN A 272 28.90 6.22 -10.41
CA ASN A 272 30.13 5.94 -9.65
C ASN A 272 30.62 4.51 -9.87
N ARG A 273 31.94 4.33 -9.82
CA ARG A 273 32.58 3.02 -9.88
C ARG A 273 32.23 2.12 -8.70
N GLU A 274 32.26 2.66 -7.49
CA GLU A 274 31.94 1.92 -6.26
C GLU A 274 30.52 1.34 -6.27
N ASP A 275 29.57 2.07 -6.86
CA ASP A 275 28.19 1.61 -6.97
C ASP A 275 28.11 0.35 -7.85
N ILE A 276 28.85 0.31 -8.97
CA ILE A 276 28.91 -0.88 -9.84
C ILE A 276 29.49 -2.07 -9.09
N GLU A 277 30.56 -1.87 -8.32
CA GLU A 277 31.18 -2.94 -7.53
C GLU A 277 30.25 -3.47 -6.44
N TRP A 278 29.50 -2.59 -5.77
CA TRP A 278 28.48 -2.94 -4.79
C TRP A 278 27.35 -3.78 -5.39
N PHE A 279 26.83 -3.40 -6.56
CA PHE A 279 25.72 -4.09 -7.23
C PHE A 279 26.16 -5.23 -8.16
N LYS A 280 27.47 -5.52 -8.25
CA LYS A 280 28.02 -6.59 -9.10
C LYS A 280 27.38 -7.98 -8.90
N PRO A 281 27.00 -8.41 -7.68
CA PRO A 281 26.36 -9.71 -7.48
C PRO A 281 24.92 -9.80 -8.01
N VAL A 282 24.30 -8.69 -8.41
CA VAL A 282 22.91 -8.66 -8.84
C VAL A 282 22.78 -9.01 -10.32
N GLU A 283 21.82 -9.88 -10.64
CA GLU A 283 21.52 -10.29 -12.01
C GLU A 283 20.80 -9.17 -12.79
N LEU A 284 21.28 -8.93 -14.01
CA LEU A 284 20.70 -8.02 -14.99
C LEU A 284 19.70 -8.75 -15.87
N HIS A 285 18.64 -8.04 -16.23
CA HIS A 285 17.61 -8.48 -17.15
C HIS A 285 17.43 -7.44 -18.25
N THR A 286 16.95 -7.81 -19.43
CA THR A 286 16.60 -6.83 -20.47
C THR A 286 15.13 -6.85 -20.84
N LYS A 287 14.63 -5.77 -21.45
CA LYS A 287 13.23 -5.71 -21.91
C LYS A 287 12.93 -6.78 -22.96
N PHE A 288 13.92 -7.20 -23.74
CA PHE A 288 13.82 -8.33 -24.67
C PHE A 288 14.13 -9.70 -24.06
N GLY A 289 14.15 -9.81 -22.71
CA GLY A 289 14.19 -11.09 -22.02
C GLY A 289 15.55 -11.76 -21.93
N ARG A 290 16.65 -11.04 -22.21
CA ARG A 290 18.01 -11.57 -21.99
C ARG A 290 18.39 -11.42 -20.52
N ARG A 291 19.16 -12.40 -20.02
CA ARG A 291 19.78 -12.35 -18.69
C ARG A 291 21.28 -12.15 -18.79
N GLY A 292 21.86 -11.51 -17.79
CA GLY A 292 23.29 -11.24 -17.76
C GLY A 292 23.76 -10.73 -16.41
N ASN A 293 25.08 -10.58 -16.26
CA ASN A 293 25.71 -10.13 -15.03
C ASN A 293 26.77 -9.05 -15.33
N ILE A 294 27.05 -8.23 -14.32
CA ILE A 294 28.12 -7.22 -14.37
C ILE A 294 29.47 -7.94 -14.26
N LYS A 295 30.37 -7.69 -15.22
CA LYS A 295 31.74 -8.24 -15.22
C LYS A 295 32.70 -7.33 -14.45
N GLU A 296 32.80 -6.09 -14.88
CA GLU A 296 33.76 -5.11 -14.34
C GLU A 296 33.29 -3.67 -14.63
N PRO A 297 33.53 -2.73 -13.70
CA PRO A 297 33.38 -1.31 -13.99
C PRO A 297 34.46 -0.84 -14.98
N LEU A 298 34.09 0.12 -15.83
CA LEU A 298 34.98 0.77 -16.78
C LEU A 298 35.09 2.27 -16.45
N GLY A 299 36.31 2.74 -16.22
CA GLY A 299 36.57 4.15 -15.91
C GLY A 299 35.93 4.62 -14.61
N THR A 300 35.65 5.92 -14.52
CA THR A 300 35.11 6.60 -13.33
C THR A 300 33.65 7.02 -13.46
N HIS A 301 33.13 7.18 -14.67
CA HIS A 301 31.80 7.74 -14.97
C HIS A 301 30.65 6.71 -15.00
N GLY A 302 30.79 5.59 -14.28
CA GLY A 302 29.72 4.60 -14.15
C GLY A 302 29.44 3.75 -15.40
N HIS A 303 30.39 3.67 -16.33
CA HIS A 303 30.32 2.66 -17.40
C HIS A 303 30.64 1.28 -16.83
N MET A 304 29.96 0.25 -17.31
CA MET A 304 30.23 -1.12 -16.88
C MET A 304 30.18 -2.09 -18.04
N LYS A 305 31.05 -3.09 -18.01
CA LYS A 305 31.03 -4.20 -18.94
C LYS A 305 30.17 -5.32 -18.37
N CYS A 306 29.20 -5.76 -19.15
CA CYS A 306 28.26 -6.79 -18.78
C CYS A 306 28.36 -7.97 -19.76
N ILE A 307 28.07 -9.17 -19.28
CA ILE A 307 28.00 -10.40 -20.08
C ILE A 307 26.55 -10.88 -20.07
N PHE A 308 26.02 -11.22 -21.24
CA PHE A 308 24.67 -11.73 -21.41
C PHE A 308 24.64 -13.13 -22.03
N GLU A 309 23.52 -13.81 -21.88
CA GLU A 309 23.27 -15.12 -22.50
C GLU A 309 23.34 -15.06 -24.03
N GLY A 310 22.89 -13.97 -24.64
CA GLY A 310 22.90 -13.74 -26.08
C GLY A 310 23.36 -12.35 -26.46
N GLN A 311 23.39 -12.06 -27.76
CA GLN A 311 23.68 -10.72 -28.26
C GLN A 311 22.53 -9.75 -27.98
N LEU A 312 22.88 -8.56 -27.50
CA LEU A 312 21.93 -7.48 -27.25
C LEU A 312 21.65 -6.68 -28.53
N MET A 313 20.45 -6.09 -28.59
CA MET A 313 20.09 -5.11 -29.59
C MET A 313 20.43 -3.70 -29.08
N SER A 314 20.77 -2.78 -29.99
CA SER A 314 21.09 -1.40 -29.61
C SER A 314 19.92 -0.66 -28.94
N GLN A 315 18.69 -1.00 -29.36
CA GLN A 315 17.45 -0.46 -28.80
C GLN A 315 16.97 -1.15 -27.51
N ASP A 316 17.69 -2.18 -27.04
CA ASP A 316 17.31 -2.88 -25.82
C ASP A 316 17.64 -2.02 -24.59
N THR A 317 16.92 -2.24 -23.48
CA THR A 317 17.19 -1.58 -22.20
C THR A 317 17.60 -2.62 -21.18
N VAL A 318 18.74 -2.40 -20.53
CA VAL A 318 19.22 -3.24 -19.45
C VAL A 318 18.61 -2.76 -18.14
N LEU A 319 18.13 -3.69 -17.33
CA LEU A 319 17.37 -3.46 -16.11
C LEU A 319 18.02 -4.22 -14.96
N LEU A 320 18.13 -3.57 -13.81
CA LEU A 320 18.59 -4.17 -12.56
C LEU A 320 17.47 -4.08 -11.52
N ASN A 321 17.01 -5.25 -11.05
CA ASN A 321 15.91 -5.34 -10.09
C ASN A 321 16.43 -5.39 -8.65
N LEU A 322 16.02 -4.41 -7.86
CA LEU A 322 16.30 -4.32 -6.43
C LEU A 322 15.03 -4.45 -5.61
N TYR A 323 15.11 -5.13 -4.47
CA TYR A 323 13.96 -5.44 -3.62
C TYR A 323 14.19 -5.02 -2.17
N LYS A 324 13.17 -4.46 -1.53
CA LYS A 324 13.13 -4.25 -0.08
C LYS A 324 11.76 -4.58 0.49
N ARG A 325 11.72 -5.07 1.73
CA ARG A 325 10.44 -5.22 2.46
C ARG A 325 9.89 -3.84 2.83
N VAL A 326 8.57 -3.69 2.73
CA VAL A 326 7.85 -2.49 3.14
C VAL A 326 6.77 -2.86 4.14
N PHE A 327 6.64 -2.04 5.17
CA PHE A 327 5.65 -2.19 6.23
C PHE A 327 4.63 -1.04 6.15
N PRO A 328 3.37 -1.27 6.58
CA PRO A 328 2.41 -0.19 6.76
C PRO A 328 2.89 0.77 7.85
N LYS A 329 2.40 2.01 7.83
CA LYS A 329 2.65 2.99 8.90
C LYS A 329 1.52 2.90 9.94
N TRP A 330 1.84 3.17 11.20
CA TRP A 330 0.83 3.29 12.25
C TRP A 330 0.06 4.61 12.12
N THR A 331 -1.02 4.60 11.34
CA THR A 331 -1.93 5.75 11.14
C THR A 331 -3.36 5.38 11.50
N TYR A 332 -3.53 4.41 12.40
CA TYR A 332 -4.84 3.99 12.87
C TYR A 332 -5.49 5.12 13.65
N ASP A 333 -6.66 5.55 13.16
CA ASP A 333 -7.52 6.51 13.83
C ASP A 333 -8.95 5.96 13.85
N ASN A 334 -9.59 5.97 15.02
CA ASN A 334 -10.98 5.57 15.14
C ASN A 334 -11.82 6.61 14.41
N TYR A 335 -12.60 6.17 13.42
CA TYR A 335 -13.41 7.11 12.67
C TYR A 335 -14.60 7.56 13.53
N LEU A 336 -14.43 8.69 14.23
CA LEU A 336 -15.50 9.43 14.85
C LEU A 336 -16.03 10.42 13.81
N GLN A 337 -17.32 10.32 13.44
CA GLN A 337 -17.95 11.43 12.74
C GLN A 337 -18.02 12.58 13.74
N SER A 338 -17.10 13.54 13.65
CA SER A 338 -17.34 14.86 14.21
C SER A 338 -18.54 15.43 13.47
N ILE A 339 -19.57 15.83 14.21
CA ILE A 339 -20.58 16.73 13.67
C ILE A 339 -19.82 17.97 13.17
N PRO A 340 -20.10 18.48 11.96
CA PRO A 340 -19.57 19.78 11.56
C PRO A 340 -20.28 20.84 12.42
N GLY A 341 -19.56 21.34 13.42
CA GLY A 341 -20.04 22.34 14.38
C GLY A 341 -19.30 22.18 15.70
N ASP A 342 -18.25 22.98 15.88
CA ASP A 342 -17.51 23.30 17.11
C ASP A 342 -17.11 22.15 18.05
N ILE A 343 -15.81 21.95 18.18
CA ILE A 343 -15.06 21.99 19.46
C ILE A 343 -13.59 21.83 19.09
N SER A 344 -12.84 22.92 19.20
CA SER A 344 -11.40 22.89 19.41
C SER A 344 -11.13 22.04 20.66
N MET A 345 -10.55 20.85 20.49
CA MET A 345 -9.99 20.12 21.62
C MET A 345 -8.72 20.85 22.08
N GLU A 346 -8.89 21.81 22.99
CA GLU A 346 -7.80 22.19 23.88
C GLU A 346 -7.53 21.01 24.81
N THR A 347 -6.31 20.49 24.69
CA THR A 347 -5.71 19.51 25.59
C THR A 347 -5.54 20.11 26.99
N VAL A 348 -6.09 19.43 28.00
CA VAL A 348 -5.56 19.45 29.38
C VAL A 348 -5.36 18.01 29.82
#